data_AF-A0A383RAU0-F1
#
_entry.id   AF-A0A383RAU0-F1
#
_cell.length_a   1.000
_cell.length_b   1.000
_cell.length_c   1.000
_cell.angle_alpha   90.00
_cell.angle_beta   90.00
_cell.angle_gamma   90.00
#
_symmetry.space_group_name_H-M   'P 1'
#
loop_
_entity.id
_entity.type
_entity.pdbx_description
1 polymer ?
#
loop_
_entity_poly.entity_id
_entity_poly.type
_entity_poly.pdbx_seq_one_letter_code
_entity_poly.pdbx_strand_id
1 'polypeptide(L)'
;MPFVGQTIVASNEFTYIAADQLTAINLAVTGAAGNRATVISQYPVWPNIIKYSNDNSGFPDPKYIWDSTTTDNQVRAFAALSGGGGSSESSVTLDVTLTVFADNAHVARLDVYDLSGQNPAFITTLTPPVLTDGSMDANTGLVEILPYNWQNIRIFNTRSNPLPAGGLYAILASFTVTNYLGPNPPITPGNPAGLMFYANITFYS
;
A
#
# COMPACT_ATOMS: atom_id res chain seq x y z
N MET A 1 26.59 -4.21 -2.44
CA MET A 1 26.10 -3.35 -3.57
C MET A 1 24.64 -3.69 -3.83
N PRO A 2 23.81 -2.80 -4.42
CA PRO A 2 22.45 -3.19 -4.78
C PRO A 2 22.50 -4.25 -5.89
N PHE A 3 21.67 -5.28 -5.79
CA PHE A 3 21.65 -6.38 -6.78
C PHE A 3 20.27 -6.61 -7.41
N VAL A 4 19.19 -6.19 -6.74
CA VAL A 4 17.82 -6.23 -7.28
C VAL A 4 17.06 -4.98 -6.83
N GLY A 5 16.30 -4.39 -7.75
CA GLY A 5 15.33 -3.32 -7.47
C GLY A 5 13.93 -3.75 -7.89
N GLN A 6 12.93 -3.43 -7.08
CA GLN A 6 11.53 -3.74 -7.35
C GLN A 6 10.63 -2.55 -6.97
N THR A 7 9.46 -2.47 -7.61
CA THR A 7 8.45 -1.48 -7.27
C THR A 7 7.09 -2.17 -7.11
N ILE A 8 6.44 -1.96 -5.97
CA ILE A 8 5.04 -2.31 -5.77
C ILE A 8 4.22 -1.07 -6.07
N VAL A 9 3.13 -1.19 -6.81
CA VAL A 9 2.17 -0.08 -7.01
C VAL A 9 0.75 -0.53 -6.72
N ALA A 10 -0.08 0.42 -6.30
CA ALA A 10 -1.53 0.24 -6.22
C ALA A 10 -2.09 -0.15 -7.60
N SER A 11 -2.74 -1.31 -7.68
CA SER A 11 -3.28 -1.84 -8.93
C SER A 11 -4.42 -2.83 -8.68
N ASN A 12 -5.26 -3.05 -9.69
CA ASN A 12 -6.26 -4.13 -9.69
C ASN A 12 -5.68 -5.52 -10.02
N GLU A 13 -4.40 -5.60 -10.35
CA GLU A 13 -3.74 -6.87 -10.69
C GLU A 13 -3.02 -7.46 -9.48
N PHE A 14 -2.37 -6.62 -8.67
CA PHE A 14 -1.49 -7.05 -7.59
C PHE A 14 -1.91 -6.57 -6.20
N THR A 15 -2.90 -5.68 -6.09
CA THR A 15 -3.44 -5.26 -4.79
C THR A 15 -4.73 -6.01 -4.47
N TYR A 16 -4.70 -6.69 -3.32
CA TYR A 16 -5.86 -7.36 -2.75
C TYR A 16 -6.62 -6.42 -1.84
N ILE A 17 -7.94 -6.61 -1.74
CA ILE A 17 -8.83 -5.89 -0.86
C ILE A 17 -9.61 -6.86 0.03
N ALA A 18 -9.85 -6.47 1.28
CA ALA A 18 -10.73 -7.19 2.21
C ALA A 18 -11.38 -6.24 3.22
N ALA A 19 -12.26 -6.77 4.06
CA ALA A 19 -12.87 -6.04 5.16
C ALA A 19 -11.87 -5.76 6.31
N ASP A 20 -10.85 -6.60 6.47
CA ASP A 20 -9.84 -6.48 7.52
C ASP A 20 -8.42 -6.75 6.99
N GLN A 21 -7.42 -6.22 7.70
CA GLN A 21 -6.02 -6.23 7.27
C GLN A 21 -5.44 -7.64 7.21
N LEU A 22 -5.79 -8.52 8.15
CA LEU A 22 -5.25 -9.87 8.20
C LEU A 22 -5.72 -10.67 6.98
N THR A 23 -6.98 -10.56 6.60
CA THR A 23 -7.53 -11.20 5.40
C THR A 23 -6.85 -10.68 4.14
N ALA A 24 -6.68 -9.36 3.99
CA ALA A 24 -5.99 -8.78 2.83
C ALA A 24 -4.54 -9.28 2.72
N ILE A 25 -3.81 -9.31 3.84
CA ILE A 25 -2.44 -9.84 3.92
C ILE A 25 -2.42 -11.30 3.48
N ASN A 26 -3.29 -12.14 4.01
CA ASN A 26 -3.32 -13.57 3.67
C ASN A 26 -3.59 -13.79 2.18
N LEU A 27 -4.51 -13.04 1.58
CA LEU A 27 -4.78 -13.09 0.14
C LEU A 27 -3.54 -12.69 -0.68
N ALA A 28 -2.83 -11.63 -0.25
CA ALA A 28 -1.61 -11.17 -0.89
C ALA A 28 -0.46 -12.18 -0.82
N VAL A 29 -0.23 -12.73 0.36
CA VAL A 29 0.84 -13.69 0.62
C VAL A 29 0.60 -15.02 -0.12
N THR A 30 -0.64 -15.48 -0.19
CA THR A 30 -0.99 -16.76 -0.83
C THR A 30 -1.23 -16.66 -2.33
N GLY A 31 -1.26 -15.46 -2.91
CA GLY A 31 -1.51 -15.29 -4.33
C GLY A 31 -2.94 -15.70 -4.74
N ALA A 32 -3.92 -15.55 -3.85
CA ALA A 32 -5.27 -16.05 -4.06
C ALA A 32 -5.93 -15.48 -5.34
N ALA A 33 -6.82 -16.25 -5.96
CA ALA A 33 -7.64 -15.73 -7.05
C ALA A 33 -8.76 -14.81 -6.50
N GLY A 34 -9.07 -13.73 -7.20
CA GLY A 34 -10.13 -12.79 -6.82
C GLY A 34 -9.73 -11.80 -5.73
N ASN A 35 -10.74 -11.13 -5.13
CA ASN A 35 -10.58 -10.11 -4.09
C ASN A 35 -9.54 -9.03 -4.43
N ARG A 36 -9.51 -8.63 -5.70
CA ARG A 36 -8.65 -7.54 -6.16
C ARG A 36 -9.34 -6.21 -5.95
N ALA A 37 -8.55 -5.20 -5.62
CA ALA A 37 -9.05 -3.85 -5.55
C ALA A 37 -9.57 -3.40 -6.93
N THR A 38 -10.58 -2.55 -6.93
CA THR A 38 -11.14 -1.97 -8.17
C THR A 38 -10.41 -0.66 -8.45
N VAL A 39 -9.99 -0.45 -9.70
CA VAL A 39 -9.47 0.86 -10.13
C VAL A 39 -10.62 1.84 -10.22
N ILE A 40 -10.45 3.01 -9.59
CA ILE A 40 -11.41 4.10 -9.64
C ILE A 40 -10.80 5.30 -10.36
N SER A 41 -11.67 6.20 -10.83
CA SER A 41 -11.22 7.46 -11.42
C SER A 41 -10.62 8.37 -10.36
N GLN A 42 -9.57 9.10 -10.73
CA GLN A 42 -9.01 10.17 -9.91
C GLN A 42 -10.07 11.24 -9.65
N TYR A 43 -10.24 11.63 -8.40
CA TYR A 43 -11.06 12.78 -8.03
C TYR A 43 -10.36 14.10 -8.42
N PRO A 44 -11.05 15.14 -8.94
CA PRO A 44 -10.39 16.31 -9.53
C PRO A 44 -9.39 17.07 -8.65
N VAL A 45 -9.52 17.00 -7.33
CA VAL A 45 -8.62 17.67 -6.37
C VAL A 45 -7.55 16.74 -5.80
N TRP A 46 -7.59 15.45 -6.12
CA TRP A 46 -6.56 14.51 -5.69
C TRP A 46 -5.29 14.71 -6.52
N PRO A 47 -4.10 14.48 -5.92
CA PRO A 47 -2.86 14.46 -6.68
C PRO A 47 -2.86 13.32 -7.71
N ASN A 48 -1.90 13.32 -8.62
CA ASN A 48 -1.64 12.17 -9.48
C ASN A 48 -0.15 11.87 -9.48
N ILE A 49 0.21 10.60 -9.40
CA ILE A 49 1.59 10.13 -9.52
C ILE A 49 1.66 9.31 -10.80
N ILE A 50 2.23 9.92 -11.83
CA ILE A 50 2.38 9.33 -13.15
C ILE A 50 3.84 9.32 -13.56
N LYS A 51 4.23 8.33 -14.37
CA LYS A 51 5.55 8.31 -14.98
C LYS A 51 5.75 9.47 -15.94
N TYR A 52 7.02 9.81 -16.17
CA TYR A 52 7.38 10.70 -17.26
C TYR A 52 6.95 10.08 -18.59
N SER A 53 6.55 10.91 -19.56
CA SER A 53 6.03 10.44 -20.86
C SER A 53 7.04 9.63 -21.68
N ASN A 54 8.33 9.73 -21.37
CA ASN A 54 9.43 9.00 -21.98
C ASN A 54 10.03 7.92 -21.07
N ASP A 55 9.45 7.66 -19.90
CA ASP A 55 9.90 6.61 -18.99
C ASP A 55 9.33 5.25 -19.40
N ASN A 56 10.20 4.45 -20.05
CA ASN A 56 9.92 3.08 -20.47
C ASN A 56 10.30 2.05 -19.41
N SER A 57 10.47 2.46 -18.15
CA SER A 57 10.70 1.53 -17.04
C SER A 57 9.57 0.51 -16.91
N GLY A 58 9.93 -0.69 -16.44
CA GLY A 58 9.06 -1.88 -16.45
C GLY A 58 7.96 -1.92 -15.39
N PHE A 59 7.82 -0.91 -14.52
CA PHE A 59 6.75 -0.87 -13.53
C PHE A 59 5.54 -0.06 -14.05
N PRO A 60 4.30 -0.46 -13.73
CA PRO A 60 3.10 0.23 -14.18
C PRO A 60 2.85 1.54 -13.40
N ASP A 61 2.07 2.46 -13.97
CA ASP A 61 1.63 3.66 -13.25
C ASP A 61 0.79 3.28 -12.02
N PRO A 62 1.04 3.90 -10.84
CA PRO A 62 0.17 3.75 -9.69
C PRO A 62 -1.26 4.18 -10.03
N LYS A 63 -2.23 3.39 -9.58
CA LYS A 63 -3.65 3.67 -9.80
C LYS A 63 -4.34 4.01 -8.50
N TYR A 64 -5.36 4.86 -8.58
CA TYR A 64 -6.35 4.97 -7.53
C TYR A 64 -7.16 3.68 -7.46
N ILE A 65 -7.20 3.08 -6.27
CA ILE A 65 -7.91 1.83 -6.01
C ILE A 65 -8.85 1.98 -4.82
N TRP A 66 -9.95 1.25 -4.87
CA TRP A 66 -10.90 1.11 -3.75
C TRP A 66 -11.65 -0.23 -3.83
N ASP A 67 -12.73 -0.35 -3.07
CA ASP A 67 -13.78 -1.34 -3.32
C ASP A 67 -14.57 -0.99 -4.58
N SER A 68 -15.24 -1.98 -5.16
CA SER A 68 -16.16 -1.87 -6.29
C SER A 68 -17.30 -0.88 -6.05
N THR A 69 -17.63 -0.62 -4.78
CA THR A 69 -18.61 0.37 -4.34
C THR A 69 -18.05 1.25 -3.24
N THR A 70 -18.24 2.56 -3.37
CA THR A 70 -17.91 3.53 -2.33
C THR A 70 -19.16 3.88 -1.53
N THR A 71 -19.05 3.79 -0.21
CA THR A 71 -20.08 4.25 0.72
C THR A 71 -19.45 5.09 1.82
N ASP A 72 -20.25 5.96 2.43
CA ASP A 72 -19.85 6.63 3.67
C ASP A 72 -19.62 5.60 4.77
N ASN A 73 -18.82 5.99 5.78
CA ASN A 73 -18.55 5.17 6.97
C ASN A 73 -17.99 3.78 6.61
N GLN A 74 -17.04 3.74 5.68
CA GLN A 74 -16.52 2.50 5.10
C GLN A 74 -15.05 2.34 5.45
N VAL A 75 -14.70 1.19 6.02
CA VAL A 75 -13.32 0.78 6.22
C VAL A 75 -12.99 -0.37 5.28
N ARG A 76 -11.83 -0.30 4.64
CA ARG A 76 -11.30 -1.35 3.75
C ARG A 76 -9.83 -1.55 3.99
N ALA A 77 -9.39 -2.79 3.88
CA ALA A 77 -7.99 -3.14 3.95
C ALA A 77 -7.44 -3.55 2.60
N PHE A 78 -6.18 -3.22 2.37
CA PHE A 78 -5.48 -3.49 1.11
C PHE A 78 -4.13 -4.12 1.40
N ALA A 79 -3.67 -5.00 0.52
CA ALA A 79 -2.32 -5.56 0.61
C ALA A 79 -1.74 -5.89 -0.77
N ALA A 80 -0.44 -5.65 -0.94
CA ALA A 80 0.30 -6.03 -2.12
C ALA A 80 1.69 -6.56 -1.70
N LEU A 81 2.12 -7.65 -2.34
CA LEU A 81 3.38 -8.31 -2.09
C LEU A 81 4.35 -8.07 -3.25
N SER A 82 5.61 -7.77 -2.96
CA SER A 82 6.67 -7.73 -3.96
C SER A 82 7.05 -9.14 -4.43
N GLY A 83 7.86 -9.21 -5.48
CA GLY A 83 8.65 -10.42 -5.74
C GLY A 83 9.70 -10.63 -4.64
N GLY A 84 10.27 -11.83 -4.64
CA GLY A 84 11.37 -12.19 -3.74
C GLY A 84 12.74 -11.74 -4.26
N GLY A 85 13.61 -11.31 -3.35
CA GLY A 85 15.04 -11.10 -3.60
C GLY A 85 15.87 -11.71 -2.47
N GLY A 86 16.98 -12.35 -2.82
CA GLY A 86 17.77 -13.14 -1.88
C GLY A 86 19.20 -13.38 -2.37
N SER A 87 20.03 -13.90 -1.48
CA SER A 87 21.37 -14.38 -1.79
C SER A 87 21.60 -15.72 -1.08
N SER A 88 22.15 -16.70 -1.79
CA SER A 88 22.49 -18.01 -1.22
C SER A 88 23.71 -17.96 -0.30
N GLU A 89 24.57 -16.96 -0.47
CA GLU A 89 25.91 -16.91 0.14
C GLU A 89 26.10 -15.76 1.13
N SER A 90 25.30 -14.70 1.02
CA SER A 90 25.46 -13.48 1.83
C SER A 90 24.15 -13.08 2.48
N SER A 91 24.24 -12.39 3.62
CA SER A 91 23.08 -11.73 4.20
C SER A 91 22.53 -10.67 3.25
N VAL A 92 21.24 -10.38 3.38
CA VAL A 92 20.54 -9.42 2.53
C VAL A 92 19.96 -8.30 3.36
N THR A 93 20.10 -7.06 2.90
CA THR A 93 19.42 -5.90 3.49
C THR A 93 18.45 -5.29 2.48
N LEU A 94 17.34 -4.74 2.96
CA LEU A 94 16.27 -4.14 2.16
C LEU A 94 16.18 -2.65 2.47
N ASP A 95 16.25 -1.80 1.45
CA ASP A 95 15.80 -0.40 1.55
C ASP A 95 14.41 -0.30 0.97
N VAL A 96 13.49 0.32 1.71
CA VAL A 96 12.11 0.52 1.27
C VAL A 96 11.74 2.00 1.39
N THR A 97 11.31 2.59 0.29
CA THR A 97 10.67 3.90 0.24
C THR A 97 9.20 3.70 -0.12
N LEU A 98 8.31 4.02 0.79
CA LEU A 98 6.87 3.98 0.60
C LEU A 98 6.33 5.40 0.40
N THR A 99 5.46 5.58 -0.59
CA THR A 99 4.69 6.81 -0.81
C THR A 99 3.23 6.47 -0.92
N VAL A 100 2.38 7.21 -0.19
CA VAL A 100 0.97 6.89 -0.01
C VAL A 100 0.13 8.14 -0.12
N PHE A 101 -0.97 8.03 -0.85
CA PHE A 101 -2.12 8.89 -0.76
C PHE A 101 -3.31 8.03 -0.34
N ALA A 102 -4.11 8.51 0.61
CA ALA A 102 -5.40 7.93 0.90
C ALA A 102 -6.39 9.05 1.19
N ASP A 103 -7.60 8.94 0.65
CA ASP A 103 -8.69 9.83 1.03
C ASP A 103 -9.05 9.60 2.50
N ASN A 104 -9.25 10.67 3.27
CA ASN A 104 -9.62 10.69 4.69
C ASN A 104 -8.58 10.15 5.70
N ALA A 105 -8.43 8.83 5.85
CA ALA A 105 -7.50 8.28 6.84
C ALA A 105 -6.98 6.90 6.47
N HIS A 106 -5.77 6.61 6.91
CA HIS A 106 -5.19 5.29 6.73
C HIS A 106 -4.20 4.91 7.82
N VAL A 107 -4.03 3.60 7.95
CA VAL A 107 -2.94 2.92 8.62
C VAL A 107 -2.14 2.17 7.58
N ALA A 108 -0.83 2.33 7.54
CA ALA A 108 0.09 1.58 6.67
C ALA A 108 1.08 0.74 7.48
N ARG A 109 1.46 -0.41 6.93
CA ARG A 109 2.43 -1.35 7.52
C ARG A 109 3.26 -2.02 6.43
N LEU A 110 4.56 -2.18 6.68
CA LEU A 110 5.49 -2.90 5.82
C LEU A 110 6.00 -4.14 6.54
N ASP A 111 5.71 -5.33 6.01
CA ASP A 111 6.15 -6.61 6.55
C ASP A 111 7.14 -7.30 5.61
N VAL A 112 8.08 -8.06 6.17
CA VAL A 112 9.02 -8.92 5.44
C VAL A 112 8.53 -10.35 5.54
N TYR A 113 8.44 -11.03 4.40
CA TYR A 113 8.18 -12.45 4.30
C TYR A 113 9.36 -13.15 3.63
N ASP A 114 9.65 -14.38 4.04
CA ASP A 114 10.54 -15.30 3.34
C ASP A 114 9.71 -16.28 2.49
N LEU A 115 9.97 -16.28 1.19
CA LEU A 115 9.29 -17.08 0.18
C LEU A 115 10.10 -18.32 -0.23
N SER A 116 11.21 -18.63 0.44
CA SER A 116 12.08 -19.77 0.09
C SER A 116 11.47 -21.14 0.41
N GLY A 117 10.53 -21.19 1.35
CA GLY A 117 9.82 -22.40 1.75
C GLY A 117 8.56 -22.71 0.92
N GLN A 118 7.86 -23.79 1.25
CA GLN A 118 6.58 -24.14 0.62
C GLN A 118 5.46 -23.13 0.93
N ASN A 119 5.54 -22.49 2.11
CA ASN A 119 4.62 -21.44 2.53
C ASN A 119 5.44 -20.19 2.89
N PRO A 120 4.98 -18.99 2.53
CA PRO A 120 5.60 -17.75 2.97
C PRO A 120 5.65 -17.66 4.49
N ALA A 121 6.81 -17.32 5.04
CA ALA A 121 7.02 -17.16 6.49
C ALA A 121 7.19 -15.69 6.84
N PHE A 122 6.41 -15.18 7.80
CA PHE A 122 6.61 -13.84 8.34
C PHE A 122 7.96 -13.75 9.07
N ILE A 123 8.73 -12.70 8.78
CA ILE A 123 10.04 -12.47 9.38
C ILE A 123 10.00 -11.31 10.37
N THR A 124 9.58 -10.13 9.91
CA THR A 124 9.57 -8.92 10.74
C THR A 124 8.71 -7.81 10.12
N THR A 125 8.40 -6.79 10.92
CA THR A 125 7.75 -5.55 10.48
C THR A 125 8.79 -4.44 10.45
N LEU A 126 8.83 -3.65 9.37
CA LEU A 126 9.82 -2.58 9.16
C LEU A 126 9.35 -1.19 9.59
N THR A 127 8.05 -1.00 9.77
CA THR A 127 7.48 0.23 10.32
C THR A 127 7.54 0.19 11.86
N PRO A 128 7.55 1.35 12.57
CA PRO A 128 6.95 1.42 13.90
C PRO A 128 5.57 0.76 13.83
N PRO A 129 5.02 0.18 14.91
CA PRO A 129 4.02 -0.90 14.84
C PRO A 129 2.94 -0.73 13.76
N VAL A 130 2.48 0.52 13.58
CA VAL A 130 1.84 1.01 12.36
C VAL A 130 2.28 2.45 12.04
N LEU A 131 2.12 2.88 10.78
CA LEU A 131 2.11 4.29 10.37
C LEU A 131 0.65 4.75 10.29
N THR A 132 0.27 5.81 10.99
CA THR A 132 -1.13 6.27 11.03
C THR A 132 -1.24 7.70 10.53
N ASP A 133 -2.29 7.96 9.75
CA ASP A 133 -2.66 9.29 9.29
C ASP A 133 -4.18 9.46 9.35
N GLY A 134 -4.63 10.46 10.11
CA GLY A 134 -6.05 10.69 10.39
C GLY A 134 -6.66 9.76 11.45
N SER A 135 -7.96 9.94 11.70
CA SER A 135 -8.75 9.12 12.61
C SER A 135 -9.20 7.84 11.92
N MET A 136 -9.04 6.68 12.56
CA MET A 136 -9.59 5.44 12.00
C MET A 136 -11.08 5.23 12.32
N ASP A 137 -11.73 6.18 13.02
CA ASP A 137 -13.18 6.17 13.23
C ASP A 137 -13.91 6.66 11.97
N ALA A 138 -14.58 5.74 11.29
CA ALA A 138 -15.33 6.01 10.07
C ALA A 138 -16.59 6.87 10.29
N ASN A 139 -17.02 7.07 11.54
CA ASN A 139 -18.08 8.02 11.90
C ASN A 139 -17.58 9.45 12.06
N THR A 140 -16.29 9.70 11.86
CA THR A 140 -15.74 11.05 11.79
C THR A 140 -16.44 11.80 10.65
N GLY A 141 -16.98 12.98 10.93
CA GLY A 141 -17.49 13.88 9.88
C GLY A 141 -16.37 14.72 9.27
N LEU A 142 -16.60 15.28 8.09
CA LEU A 142 -15.68 16.27 7.49
C LEU A 142 -15.68 17.57 8.31
N VAL A 143 -14.80 17.63 9.31
CA VAL A 143 -14.58 18.81 10.17
C VAL A 143 -13.40 19.67 9.71
N GLU A 144 -12.60 19.18 8.77
CA GLU A 144 -11.46 19.88 8.21
C GLU A 144 -11.91 20.91 7.16
N ILE A 145 -11.02 21.84 6.80
CA ILE A 145 -11.22 22.82 5.73
C ILE A 145 -10.18 22.62 4.63
N LEU A 146 -10.52 23.02 3.41
CA LEU A 146 -9.62 22.88 2.26
C LEU A 146 -8.35 23.76 2.40
N PRO A 147 -7.16 23.26 1.97
CA PRO A 147 -6.91 21.87 1.57
C PRO A 147 -6.96 20.94 2.78
N TYR A 148 -7.65 19.82 2.64
CA TYR A 148 -7.82 18.89 3.75
C TYR A 148 -6.49 18.19 4.06
N ASN A 149 -6.20 17.94 5.35
CA ASN A 149 -4.92 17.36 5.76
C ASN A 149 -4.72 15.94 5.19
N TRP A 150 -5.82 15.24 4.97
CA TRP A 150 -5.85 13.93 4.34
C TRP A 150 -5.57 13.95 2.83
N GLN A 151 -5.54 15.10 2.18
CA GLN A 151 -5.12 15.22 0.78
C GLN A 151 -3.59 15.21 0.60
N ASN A 152 -2.84 15.30 1.68
CA ASN A 152 -1.39 15.29 1.64
C ASN A 152 -0.87 13.89 1.24
N ILE A 153 0.26 13.84 0.53
CA ILE A 153 0.99 12.60 0.24
C ILE A 153 1.92 12.28 1.42
N ARG A 154 1.85 11.07 1.97
CA ARG A 154 2.77 10.58 3.01
C ARG A 154 3.94 9.83 2.38
N ILE A 155 5.11 9.97 2.99
CA ILE A 155 6.34 9.26 2.59
C ILE A 155 6.95 8.62 3.83
N PHE A 156 7.44 7.40 3.69
CA PHE A 156 8.18 6.70 4.73
C PHE A 156 9.39 5.98 4.11
N ASN A 157 10.52 6.02 4.80
CA ASN A 157 11.75 5.36 4.38
C ASN A 157 12.28 4.51 5.52
N THR A 158 12.72 3.29 5.21
CA THR A 158 13.31 2.39 6.19
C THR A 158 14.34 1.47 5.54
N ARG A 159 15.25 0.97 6.37
CA ARG A 159 16.22 -0.07 6.02
C ARG A 159 16.03 -1.23 6.99
N SER A 160 15.99 -2.46 6.48
CA SER A 160 15.91 -3.65 7.33
C SER A 160 17.23 -3.87 8.10
N ASN A 161 17.17 -4.63 9.19
CA ASN A 161 18.37 -5.31 9.67
C ASN A 161 18.82 -6.36 8.64
N PRO A 162 20.09 -6.80 8.68
CA PRO A 162 20.55 -7.90 7.82
C PRO A 162 19.72 -9.15 8.03
N LEU A 163 19.16 -9.67 6.93
CA LEU A 163 18.43 -10.92 6.85
C LEU A 163 19.39 -12.06 6.51
N PRO A 164 19.20 -13.27 7.05
CA PRO A 164 20.10 -14.40 6.79
C PRO A 164 20.30 -14.76 5.31
N ALA A 165 21.43 -15.39 4.99
CA ALA A 165 21.62 -15.99 3.67
C ALA A 165 20.68 -17.18 3.46
N GLY A 166 20.39 -17.50 2.20
CA GLY A 166 19.55 -18.64 1.79
C GLY A 166 18.05 -18.35 1.75
N GLY A 167 17.60 -17.19 2.24
CA GLY A 167 16.20 -16.77 2.14
C GLY A 167 15.85 -16.09 0.81
N LEU A 168 14.56 -16.02 0.50
CA LEU A 168 14.00 -15.28 -0.63
C LEU A 168 13.01 -14.25 -0.09
N TYR A 169 13.49 -13.05 0.22
CA TYR A 169 12.72 -12.08 0.98
C TYR A 169 11.84 -11.20 0.10
N ALA A 170 10.59 -10.98 0.51
CA ALA A 170 9.65 -10.08 -0.13
C ALA A 170 9.09 -9.07 0.87
N ILE A 171 8.73 -7.89 0.38
CA ILE A 171 8.05 -6.86 1.15
C ILE A 171 6.56 -6.95 0.86
N LEU A 172 5.76 -6.96 1.92
CA LEU A 172 4.32 -6.78 1.88
C LEU A 172 3.98 -5.37 2.35
N ALA A 173 3.35 -4.58 1.48
CA ALA A 173 2.73 -3.32 1.87
C ALA A 173 1.24 -3.57 2.17
N SER A 174 0.80 -3.24 3.39
CA SER A 174 -0.61 -3.35 3.78
C SER A 174 -1.15 -2.04 4.32
N PHE A 175 -2.44 -1.84 4.12
CA PHE A 175 -3.18 -0.65 4.48
C PHE A 175 -4.52 -1.01 5.10
N THR A 176 -4.96 -0.22 6.05
CA THR A 176 -6.38 -0.10 6.42
C THR A 176 -6.76 1.34 6.16
N VAL A 177 -7.78 1.58 5.36
CA VAL A 177 -8.18 2.90 4.89
C VAL A 177 -9.63 3.14 5.25
N THR A 178 -9.92 4.35 5.70
CA THR A 178 -11.24 4.76 6.19
C THR A 178 -11.80 5.86 5.32
N ASN A 179 -13.00 5.65 4.80
CA ASN A 179 -13.85 6.68 4.22
C ASN A 179 -14.81 7.21 5.29
N TYR A 180 -14.78 8.51 5.55
CA TYR A 180 -15.56 9.18 6.58
C TYR A 180 -17.05 9.32 6.22
N LEU A 181 -17.81 9.95 7.12
CA LEU A 181 -19.15 10.43 6.78
C LEU A 181 -19.05 11.63 5.84
N GLY A 182 -19.83 11.57 4.75
CA GLY A 182 -19.93 12.69 3.83
C GLY A 182 -20.52 13.93 4.52
N PRO A 183 -20.26 15.12 3.95
CA PRO A 183 -20.83 16.36 4.47
C PRO A 183 -22.34 16.37 4.22
N ASN A 184 -23.09 17.04 5.10
CA ASN A 184 -24.52 17.25 4.95
C ASN A 184 -24.80 18.77 4.80
N PRO A 185 -25.32 19.25 3.65
CA PRO A 185 -25.73 18.48 2.46
C PRO A 185 -24.53 17.91 1.67
N PRO A 186 -24.74 16.84 0.88
CA PRO A 186 -23.67 16.24 0.07
C PRO A 186 -23.12 17.26 -0.92
N ILE A 187 -21.81 17.51 -0.89
CA ILE A 187 -21.14 18.26 -1.96
C ILE A 187 -20.90 17.32 -3.14
N THR A 188 -21.11 17.83 -4.36
CA THR A 188 -20.74 17.13 -5.60
C THR A 188 -19.31 17.52 -5.97
N PRO A 189 -18.43 16.60 -6.37
CA PRO A 189 -18.70 15.17 -6.66
C PRO A 189 -18.60 14.16 -5.49
N GLY A 190 -19.49 14.19 -4.51
CA GLY A 190 -19.68 13.11 -3.51
C GLY A 190 -18.57 13.03 -2.46
N ASN A 191 -18.64 11.98 -1.64
CA ASN A 191 -17.59 11.57 -0.70
C ASN A 191 -16.76 10.46 -1.36
N PRO A 192 -15.71 10.80 -2.13
CA PRO A 192 -14.91 9.80 -2.81
C PRO A 192 -14.13 8.99 -1.78
N ALA A 193 -13.66 7.80 -2.15
CA ALA A 193 -12.76 7.03 -1.32
C ALA A 193 -11.71 6.41 -2.22
N GLY A 194 -10.44 6.46 -1.83
CA GLY A 194 -9.38 5.99 -2.68
C GLY A 194 -8.08 5.83 -1.95
N LEU A 195 -7.33 4.82 -2.34
CA LEU A 195 -5.95 4.58 -1.96
C LEU A 195 -5.10 4.60 -3.21
N MET A 196 -3.94 5.25 -3.15
CA MET A 196 -2.88 5.12 -4.15
C MET A 196 -1.56 5.01 -3.40
N PHE A 197 -0.73 4.06 -3.77
CA PHE A 197 0.60 3.94 -3.20
C PHE A 197 1.59 3.42 -4.23
N TYR A 198 2.86 3.70 -3.98
CA TYR A 198 3.95 2.92 -4.55
C TYR A 198 5.04 2.73 -3.50
N ALA A 199 5.73 1.59 -3.58
CA ALA A 199 6.85 1.26 -2.72
C ALA A 199 8.03 0.83 -3.58
N ASN A 200 9.14 1.56 -3.52
CA ASN A 200 10.40 1.16 -4.13
C ASN A 200 11.20 0.35 -3.12
N ILE A 201 11.74 -0.78 -3.58
CA ILE A 201 12.46 -1.74 -2.76
C ILE A 201 13.81 -2.02 -3.43
N THR A 202 14.90 -1.86 -2.69
CA THR A 202 16.25 -2.19 -3.17
C THR A 202 16.89 -3.23 -2.26
N PHE A 203 17.39 -4.30 -2.85
CA PHE A 203 18.06 -5.40 -2.16
C PHE A 203 19.59 -5.24 -2.26
N TYR A 204 20.27 -5.43 -1.14
CA TYR A 204 21.72 -5.33 -1.01
C TYR A 204 22.31 -6.59 -0.40
N SER A 205 23.46 -7.04 -0.93
CA SER A 205 24.36 -8.02 -0.32
C SER A 205 25.61 -7.32 0.21
#